data_AF-A0A090WFH0-F1
#
_entry.id   AF-A0A090WFH0-F1
#
_cell.length_a   1.000
_cell.length_b   1.000
_cell.length_c   1.000
_cell.angle_alpha   90.00
_cell.angle_beta   90.00
_cell.angle_gamma   90.00
#
_symmetry.space_group_name_H-M   'P 1'
#
loop_
_entity.id
_entity.type
_entity.pdbx_description
1 polymer ?
#
loop_
_entity_poly.entity_id
_entity_poly.type
_entity_poly.pdbx_seq_one_letter_code
_entity_poly.pdbx_strand_id
1 'polypeptide(L)'
;MEVQGKIKVIGETKSFGASGFQKRELVITTEEQYPQHLMLEFVQDKTSLLDSFQVGEPVKVGINLRGREWQSHKERLNILTLL
;
A
#
# COMPACT_ATOMS: atom_id res chain seq x y z
N MET A 1 -9.38 0.56 7.58
CA MET A 1 -9.88 -0.59 6.79
C MET A 1 -8.86 -1.70 6.88
N GLU A 2 -9.24 -2.94 6.59
CA GLU A 2 -8.33 -4.09 6.64
C GLU A 2 -8.51 -4.93 5.38
N VAL A 3 -7.42 -5.47 4.87
CA VAL A 3 -7.42 -6.37 3.71
C VAL A 3 -6.67 -7.64 4.08
N GLN A 4 -7.19 -8.78 3.66
CA GLN A 4 -6.58 -10.10 3.88
C GLN A 4 -6.23 -10.74 2.53
N GLY A 5 -5.10 -11.42 2.48
CA GLY A 5 -4.66 -12.09 1.27
C GLY A 5 -3.28 -12.71 1.40
N LYS A 6 -2.78 -13.27 0.30
CA LYS A 6 -1.43 -13.82 0.22
C LYS A 6 -0.46 -12.81 -0.37
N ILE A 7 0.74 -12.73 0.21
CA ILE A 7 1.82 -11.93 -0.35
C ILE A 7 2.20 -12.49 -1.71
N LYS A 8 2.12 -11.66 -2.75
CA LYS A 8 2.57 -11.99 -4.10
C LYS A 8 3.98 -11.45 -4.36
N VAL A 9 4.26 -10.23 -3.93
CA VAL A 9 5.57 -9.58 -4.12
C VAL A 9 5.88 -8.71 -2.90
N ILE A 10 7.12 -8.79 -2.43
CA ILE A 10 7.70 -7.83 -1.47
C ILE A 10 8.78 -7.06 -2.24
N GLY A 11 8.60 -5.75 -2.42
CA GLY A 11 9.59 -4.90 -3.06
C GLY A 11 10.75 -4.56 -2.13
N GLU A 12 11.75 -3.87 -2.65
CA GLU A 12 12.87 -3.34 -1.87
C GLU A 12 12.52 -2.00 -1.19
N THR A 13 13.16 -1.70 -0.05
CA THR A 13 13.02 -0.39 0.59
C THR A 13 13.78 0.66 -0.21
N LYS A 14 13.05 1.63 -0.76
CA LYS A 14 13.60 2.78 -1.49
C LYS A 14 13.62 4.00 -0.57
N SER A 15 14.73 4.74 -0.57
CA SER A 15 14.86 6.00 0.17
C SER A 15 14.77 7.18 -0.80
N PHE A 16 13.95 8.18 -0.46
CA PHE A 16 13.70 9.37 -1.28
C PHE A 16 14.12 10.64 -0.52
N GLY A 17 14.96 11.44 -1.19
CA GLY A 17 15.37 12.77 -0.73
C GLY A 17 16.33 12.78 0.47
N ALA A 18 16.80 13.98 0.83
CA ALA A 18 17.71 14.20 1.95
C ALA A 18 17.06 14.04 3.33
N SER A 19 15.72 13.96 3.39
CA SER A 19 14.94 13.82 4.62
C SER A 19 14.80 12.37 5.11
N GLY A 20 15.36 11.39 4.38
CA GLY A 20 15.32 9.98 4.78
C GLY A 20 13.93 9.35 4.65
N PHE A 21 13.08 9.84 3.74
CA PHE A 21 11.77 9.25 3.51
C PHE A 21 11.92 7.87 2.88
N GLN A 22 11.55 6.82 3.61
CA GLN A 22 11.61 5.45 3.11
C GLN A 22 10.24 4.98 2.66
N LYS A 23 10.21 4.19 1.59
CA LYS A 23 9.00 3.58 1.05
C LYS A 23 9.31 2.17 0.56
N ARG A 24 8.37 1.26 0.77
CA ARG A 24 8.45 -0.12 0.32
C ARG A 24 7.09 -0.58 -0.19
N GLU A 25 7.10 -1.33 -1.27
CA GLU A 25 5.91 -1.82 -1.94
C GLU A 25 5.61 -3.27 -1.52
N LEU A 26 4.34 -3.57 -1.32
CA LEU A 26 3.82 -4.92 -1.04
C LEU A 26 2.65 -5.17 -1.98
N VAL A 27 2.71 -6.26 -2.74
CA VAL A 27 1.56 -6.71 -3.54
C VAL A 27 0.94 -7.92 -2.84
N ILE A 28 -0.34 -7.81 -2.49
CA ILE A 28 -1.12 -8.93 -1.95
C ILE A 28 -2.18 -9.36 -2.95
N THR A 29 -2.56 -10.64 -2.89
CA THR A 29 -3.66 -11.20 -3.66
C THR A 29 -4.77 -11.60 -2.69
N THR A 30 -5.96 -11.05 -2.84
CA THR A 30 -7.10 -11.41 -1.99
C THR A 30 -7.54 -12.87 -2.25
N GLU A 31 -8.05 -13.54 -1.22
CA GLU A 31 -8.50 -14.95 -1.30
C GLU A 31 -10.02 -15.06 -1.50
N GLU A 32 -10.60 -14.11 -2.24
CA GLU A 32 -12.04 -14.08 -2.55
C GLU A 32 -12.36 -14.79 -3.87
N GLN A 33 -13.66 -14.94 -4.19
CA GLN A 33 -14.11 -15.57 -5.44
C GLN A 33 -13.50 -14.94 -6.70
N TYR A 34 -13.20 -13.64 -6.64
CA TYR A 34 -12.49 -12.90 -7.69
C TYR A 34 -11.21 -12.29 -7.09
N PRO A 35 -10.08 -13.02 -7.13
CA PRO A 35 -8.83 -12.54 -6.56
C PRO A 35 -8.40 -11.22 -7.21
N GLN A 36 -8.13 -10.23 -6.37
CA GLN A 36 -7.60 -8.95 -6.81
C GLN A 36 -6.19 -8.76 -6.30
N HIS A 37 -5.33 -8.19 -7.14
CA HIS A 37 -3.99 -7.77 -6.75
C HIS A 37 -4.04 -6.35 -6.23
N LEU A 38 -3.72 -6.19 -4.95
CA LEU A 38 -3.68 -4.90 -4.28
C LEU A 38 -2.23 -4.57 -4.02
N MET A 39 -1.77 -3.48 -4.63
CA MET A 39 -0.46 -2.91 -4.36
C MET A 39 -0.61 -1.91 -3.22
N LEU A 40 0.17 -2.13 -2.17
CA LEU A 40 0.16 -1.38 -0.92
C LEU A 40 1.54 -0.78 -0.69
N GLU A 41 1.56 0.43 -0.13
CA GLU A 41 2.78 1.18 0.08
C GLU A 41 2.99 1.41 1.57
N PHE A 42 4.11 0.87 2.08
CA PHE A 42 4.56 1.07 3.43
C PHE A 42 5.56 2.21 3.42
N VAL A 43 5.44 3.12 4.39
CA VAL A 43 6.29 4.30 4.51
C VAL A 43 7.00 4.30 5.86
N GLN A 44 8.17 4.92 5.89
CA GLN A 44 8.97 5.17 7.09
C GLN A 44 9.20 3.91 7.94
N ASP A 45 8.82 3.96 9.22
CA ASP A 45 8.99 2.92 10.24
C ASP A 45 8.29 1.60 9.89
N LYS A 46 7.25 1.64 9.06
CA LYS A 46 6.51 0.44 8.68
C LYS A 46 7.17 -0.38 7.57
N THR A 47 8.22 0.15 6.94
CA THR A 47 8.94 -0.56 5.87
C THR A 47 9.72 -1.78 6.38
N SER A 48 10.22 -1.72 7.62
CA SER A 48 10.96 -2.82 8.26
C SER A 48 10.06 -3.96 8.74
N LEU A 49 8.76 -3.70 8.95
CA LEU A 49 7.80 -4.76 9.28
C LEU A 49 7.77 -5.85 8.20
N LEU A 50 7.99 -5.46 6.94
CA LEU A 50 7.99 -6.37 5.80
C LEU A 50 9.19 -7.33 5.80
N ASP A 51 10.23 -7.11 6.60
CA ASP A 51 11.40 -7.99 6.70
C ASP A 51 11.09 -9.33 7.37
N SER A 52 10.00 -9.40 8.15
CA SER A 52 9.58 -10.63 8.84
C SER A 52 8.64 -11.51 8.03
N PHE A 53 8.27 -11.11 6.81
CA PHE A 53 7.30 -11.80 5.98
C PHE A 53 7.92 -12.38 4.72
N GLN A 54 7.29 -13.41 4.16
CA GLN A 54 7.74 -14.05 2.92
C GLN A 54 6.66 -14.06 1.84
N VAL A 55 7.10 -14.13 0.58
CA VAL A 55 6.20 -14.32 -0.56
C VAL A 55 5.45 -15.65 -0.41
N GLY A 56 4.13 -15.62 -0.62
CA GLY A 56 3.22 -16.74 -0.46
C GLY A 56 2.53 -16.80 0.91
N GLU A 57 2.99 -16.02 1.89
CA GLU A 57 2.44 -16.03 3.24
C GLU A 57 1.06 -15.35 3.30
N PRO A 58 0.09 -15.92 4.03
CA PRO A 58 -1.19 -15.25 4.29
C PRO A 58 -0.99 -14.12 5.31
N VAL A 59 -1.42 -12.92 4.94
CA VAL A 59 -1.28 -11.72 5.78
C VAL A 59 -2.57 -10.92 5.84
N LYS A 60 -2.72 -10.21 6.95
CA LYS A 60 -3.77 -9.22 7.15
C LYS A 60 -3.14 -7.84 7.28
N VAL A 61 -3.47 -6.93 6.37
CA VAL A 61 -2.90 -5.58 6.30
C VAL A 61 -3.96 -4.56 6.70
N GLY A 62 -3.66 -3.79 7.74
CA GLY A 62 -4.47 -2.62 8.13
C GLY A 62 -4.09 -1.41 7.27
N ILE A 63 -5.05 -0.85 6.56
CA ILE A 63 -4.87 0.30 5.66
C ILE A 63 -5.63 1.51 6.20
N ASN A 64 -4.93 2.64 6.27
CA ASN A 64 -5.52 3.95 6.53
C ASN A 64 -5.76 4.66 5.20
N LEU A 65 -7.03 4.85 4.83
CA LEU A 65 -7.37 5.65 3.66
C LEU A 65 -7.20 7.13 3.99
N ARG A 66 -6.30 7.79 3.27
CA ARG A 66 -6.13 9.25 3.33
C ARG A 66 -6.42 9.82 1.94
N GLY A 67 -7.62 10.36 1.75
CA GLY A 67 -7.93 11.17 0.59
C GLY A 67 -7.43 12.59 0.79
N ARG A 68 -6.82 13.19 -0.23
CA ARG A 68 -6.74 14.65 -0.34
C ARG A 68 -7.81 15.10 -1.31
N GLU A 69 -8.68 16.01 -0.90
CA GLU A 69 -9.59 16.64 -1.84
C GLU A 69 -8.77 17.47 -2.82
N TRP A 70 -8.85 17.11 -4.10
CA TRP A 70 -8.29 17.93 -5.16
C TRP A 70 -9.36 18.91 -5.65
N GLN A 71 -9.15 20.21 -5.43
CA GLN A 71 -10.04 21.25 -5.94
C GLN A 71 -9.50 21.77 -7.27
N SER A 72 -10.18 21.41 -8.37
CA SER A 72 -10.04 22.12 -9.64
C SER A 72 -10.88 23.39 -9.63
N HIS A 73 -10.37 24.49 -10.19
CA HIS A 73 -11.05 25.78 -10.23
C HIS A 73 -12.31 25.83 -11.12
N LYS A 74 -12.74 24.72 -11.76
CA LYS A 74 -13.88 24.80 -12.68
C LYS A 74 -14.95 23.74 -12.65
N GLU A 75 -14.72 22.50 -12.28
CA GLU A 75 -15.80 21.51 -12.17
C GLU A 75 -15.50 20.53 -11.05
N ARG A 76 -16.48 20.29 -10.18
CA ARG A 76 -16.36 19.36 -9.05
C ARG A 76 -16.12 17.95 -9.59
N LEU A 77 -14.88 17.47 -9.46
CA LEU A 77 -14.56 16.06 -9.62
C LEU A 77 -13.84 15.58 -8.36
N ASN A 78 -14.55 14.82 -7.52
CA ASN A 78 -13.99 14.20 -6.32
C ASN A 78 -13.21 12.96 -6.73
N ILE A 79 -11.93 13.11 -7.13
CA ILE A 79 -11.05 11.95 -7.32
C ILE A 79 -10.36 11.65 -5.99
N LEU A 80 -10.71 10.51 -5.38
CA LEU A 80 -9.99 9.94 -4.24
C LEU A 80 -8.91 9.00 -4.79
N THR A 81 -7.67 9.46 -4.91
CA THR A 81 -6.55 8.57 -5.26
C THR A 81 -6.05 7.87 -4.00
N LEU A 82 -6.08 6.53 -4.04
CA LEU A 82 -5.48 5.63 -3.05
C LEU A 82 -3.95 5.64 -3.20
N LEU A 83 -3.24 5.96 -2.12
CA LEU A 83 -1.86 5.53 -1.85
C LEU A 83 -1.78 5.10 -0.39
#